data_AF-A0A843TFG9-F1
#
_entry.id   AF-A0A843TFG9-F1
#
_cell.length_a   1.000
_cell.length_b   1.000
_cell.length_c   1.000
_cell.angle_alpha   90.00
_cell.angle_beta   90.00
_cell.angle_gamma   90.00
#
_symmetry.space_group_name_H-M   'P 1'
#
loop_
_entity.id
_entity.type
_entity.pdbx_description
1 polymer ?
#
loop_
_entity_poly.entity_id
_entity_poly.type
_entity_poly.pdbx_seq_one_letter_code
_entity_poly.pdbx_strand_id
1 'polypeptide(L)'
;MREAILEENAMFLAIGEMLMSSTMDEDEEDTTPIPRPMHTSRHSGHVWVHEVLQSHERCCYNTFRMHPSMFLKLRDILVERELIRDSHYVTTSEQLAMFLYTMGYGVATGVMCEHFQHSSETISFYVNRVIKAIALLRFIYIVLPSGTDPVHPRIRHDDRFYPYFKGCIVVQLGDKK
;
A
#
# COMPACT_ATOMS: atom_id res chain seq x y z
N MET A 1 24.70 31.01 -77.74
CA MET A 1 23.54 30.14 -77.42
C MET A 1 23.89 28.92 -76.56
N ARG A 2 25.18 28.59 -76.30
CA ARG A 2 25.57 27.49 -75.39
C ARG A 2 25.86 27.93 -73.94
N GLU A 3 25.98 29.23 -73.66
CA GLU A 3 26.30 29.71 -72.30
C GLU A 3 25.06 30.00 -71.43
N ALA A 4 23.87 30.18 -72.01
CA ALA A 4 22.65 30.40 -71.22
C ALA A 4 22.05 29.11 -70.61
N ILE A 5 22.41 27.94 -71.14
CA ILE A 5 21.90 26.63 -70.67
C ILE A 5 22.69 26.14 -69.44
N LEU A 6 23.90 26.69 -69.20
CA LEU A 6 24.74 26.28 -68.08
C LEU A 6 24.32 26.94 -66.75
N GLU A 7 23.82 28.17 -66.76
CA GLU A 7 23.37 28.84 -65.53
C GLU A 7 22.02 28.35 -65.01
N GLU A 8 21.09 27.96 -65.89
CA GLU A 8 19.78 27.45 -65.48
C GLU A 8 19.92 26.11 -64.73
N ASN A 9 20.85 25.25 -65.18
CA ASN A 9 21.14 23.97 -64.52
C ASN A 9 21.86 24.12 -63.18
N ALA A 10 22.67 25.17 -63.01
CA ALA A 10 23.34 25.45 -61.74
C ALA A 10 22.35 25.85 -60.64
N MET A 11 21.30 26.59 -60.99
CA MET A 11 20.23 26.97 -60.08
C MET A 11 19.39 25.76 -59.62
N PHE A 12 19.05 24.85 -60.53
CA PHE A 12 18.31 23.63 -60.17
C PHE A 12 19.12 22.69 -59.26
N LEU A 13 20.44 22.60 -59.48
CA LEU A 13 21.33 21.83 -58.61
C LEU A 13 21.49 22.48 -57.22
N ALA A 14 21.65 23.80 -57.15
CA ALA A 14 21.75 24.52 -55.88
C ALA A 14 20.45 24.45 -55.06
N ILE A 15 19.28 24.52 -55.71
CA ILE A 15 17.98 24.33 -55.05
C ILE A 15 17.82 22.89 -54.55
N GLY A 16 18.31 21.90 -55.33
CA GLY A 16 18.34 20.50 -54.94
C GLY A 16 19.21 20.25 -53.70
N GLU A 17 20.43 20.81 -53.66
CA GLU A 17 21.30 20.73 -52.48
C GLU A 17 20.72 21.45 -51.27
N MET A 18 20.06 22.60 -51.47
CA MET A 18 19.41 23.35 -50.41
C MET A 18 18.21 22.59 -49.81
N LEU A 19 17.39 21.96 -50.64
CA LEU A 19 16.26 21.12 -50.20
C LEU A 19 16.73 19.86 -49.46
N MET A 20 17.79 19.21 -49.95
CA MET A 20 18.38 18.03 -49.31
C MET A 20 19.13 18.40 -48.00
N SER A 21 19.64 19.63 -47.88
CA SER A 21 20.21 20.14 -46.62
C SER A 21 19.14 20.55 -45.61
N SER A 22 17.91 20.83 -46.05
CA SER A 22 16.79 21.21 -45.16
C SER A 22 16.01 20.03 -44.61
N THR A 23 16.20 18.83 -45.16
CA THR A 23 15.91 17.57 -44.49
C THR A 23 17.15 17.16 -43.68
N MET A 24 17.58 18.03 -42.78
CA MET A 24 18.17 17.52 -41.55
C MET A 24 17.00 16.82 -40.87
N ASP A 25 16.93 15.51 -41.07
CA ASP A 25 16.43 14.65 -40.02
C ASP A 25 17.23 15.05 -38.79
N GLU A 26 16.64 15.92 -37.96
CA GLU A 26 17.00 15.90 -36.56
C GLU A 26 16.67 14.47 -36.16
N ASP A 27 17.70 13.62 -36.13
CA ASP A 27 17.76 12.49 -35.24
C ASP A 27 17.46 13.10 -33.86
N GLU A 28 16.17 13.19 -33.53
CA GLU A 28 15.67 13.46 -32.20
C GLU A 28 16.14 12.26 -31.40
N GLU A 29 17.40 12.33 -30.96
CA GLU A 29 18.00 11.42 -30.02
C GLU A 29 17.01 11.39 -28.87
N ASP A 30 16.31 10.26 -28.77
CA ASP A 30 15.29 9.97 -27.79
C ASP A 30 15.94 10.07 -26.41
N THR A 31 16.08 11.30 -25.95
CA THR A 31 16.65 11.70 -24.68
C THR A 31 15.58 11.61 -23.61
N THR A 32 14.56 10.75 -23.81
CA THR A 32 13.70 10.36 -22.71
C THR A 32 14.58 9.74 -21.62
N PRO A 33 14.66 10.36 -20.43
CA PRO A 33 15.53 9.86 -19.39
C PRO A 33 15.09 8.44 -19.04
N ILE A 34 16.00 7.47 -19.16
CA ILE A 34 15.75 6.08 -18.80
C ILE A 34 15.18 6.06 -17.37
N PRO A 35 13.94 5.55 -17.15
CA PRO A 35 13.33 5.53 -15.84
C PRO A 35 14.23 4.79 -14.85
N ARG A 36 14.76 5.51 -13.85
CA ARG A 36 15.59 4.91 -12.81
C ARG A 36 14.69 4.24 -11.77
N PRO A 37 14.89 2.94 -11.48
CA PRO A 37 14.09 2.26 -10.47
C PRO A 37 14.36 2.87 -9.09
N MET A 38 13.30 3.31 -8.42
CA MET A 38 13.38 4.02 -7.14
C MET A 38 13.48 3.07 -5.94
N HIS A 39 12.70 1.98 -5.94
CA HIS A 39 12.62 1.02 -4.83
C HIS A 39 13.49 -0.21 -5.09
N THR A 40 14.80 -0.06 -4.90
CA THR A 40 15.80 -1.09 -5.26
C THR A 40 16.53 -1.69 -4.06
N SER A 41 16.11 -1.38 -2.82
CA SER A 41 16.75 -1.95 -1.65
C SER A 41 16.66 -3.47 -1.66
N ARG A 42 17.77 -4.12 -1.28
CA ARG A 42 17.83 -5.57 -1.07
C ARG A 42 16.92 -6.05 0.06
N HIS A 43 16.57 -5.14 0.97
CA HIS A 43 15.74 -5.43 2.12
C HIS A 43 14.30 -5.04 1.79
N SER A 44 13.57 -5.96 1.13
CA SER A 44 12.17 -5.73 0.78
C SER A 44 11.29 -5.74 2.03
N GLY A 45 10.09 -5.18 1.92
CA GLY A 45 9.11 -5.20 3.01
C GLY A 45 8.82 -6.62 3.51
N HIS A 46 8.73 -7.62 2.63
CA HIS A 46 8.55 -9.02 3.02
C HIS A 46 9.68 -9.55 3.92
N VAL A 47 10.94 -9.32 3.54
CA VAL A 47 12.11 -9.79 4.32
C VAL A 47 12.11 -9.14 5.70
N TRP A 48 11.86 -7.83 5.75
CA TRP A 48 11.76 -7.10 7.01
C TRP A 48 10.67 -7.64 7.94
N VAL A 49 9.46 -7.86 7.41
CA VAL A 49 8.34 -8.40 8.20
C VAL A 49 8.70 -9.76 8.78
N HIS A 50 9.32 -10.61 7.98
CA HIS A 50 9.76 -11.92 8.43
C HIS A 50 10.80 -11.82 9.56
N GLU A 51 11.78 -10.93 9.45
CA GLU A 51 12.76 -10.68 10.52
C GLU A 51 12.10 -10.19 11.81
N VAL A 52 11.16 -9.24 11.73
CA VAL A 52 10.45 -8.72 12.91
C VAL A 52 9.65 -9.85 13.59
N LEU A 53 8.99 -10.71 12.83
CA LEU A 53 8.20 -11.82 13.37
C LEU A 53 9.06 -12.93 14.01
N GLN A 54 10.29 -13.14 13.51
CA GLN A 54 11.23 -14.12 14.06
C GLN A 54 12.11 -13.57 15.19
N SER A 55 12.16 -12.24 15.34
CA SER A 55 12.90 -11.59 16.41
C SER A 55 12.24 -11.77 17.78
N HIS A 56 12.83 -11.13 18.80
CA HIS A 56 12.27 -11.15 20.16
C HIS A 56 10.83 -10.62 20.18
N GLU A 57 9.93 -11.24 20.96
CA GLU A 57 8.49 -10.90 20.95
C GLU A 57 8.18 -9.41 21.15
N ARG A 58 8.97 -8.75 22.01
CA ARG A 58 8.87 -7.31 22.26
C ARG A 58 9.13 -6.46 21.02
N CYS A 59 9.99 -6.90 20.10
CA CYS A 59 10.25 -6.18 18.85
C CYS A 59 8.99 -6.16 17.98
N CYS A 60 8.36 -7.31 17.78
CA CYS A 60 7.08 -7.40 17.06
C CYS A 60 5.99 -6.56 17.75
N TYR A 61 5.89 -6.60 19.07
CA TYR A 61 4.94 -5.77 19.80
C TYR A 61 5.21 -4.27 19.63
N ASN A 62 6.47 -3.85 19.69
CA ASN A 62 6.81 -2.46 19.46
C ASN A 62 6.40 -2.06 18.04
N THR A 63 6.80 -2.81 17.03
CA THR A 63 6.59 -2.50 15.62
C THR A 63 5.13 -2.61 15.17
N PHE A 64 4.40 -3.65 15.55
CA PHE A 64 3.05 -3.92 15.04
C PHE A 64 1.96 -3.77 16.11
N ARG A 65 2.32 -3.39 17.34
CA ARG A 65 1.41 -3.33 18.51
C ARG A 65 0.70 -4.65 18.79
N MET A 66 1.33 -5.75 18.38
CA MET A 66 0.78 -7.09 18.45
C MET A 66 1.89 -8.12 18.64
N HIS A 67 1.66 -9.14 19.45
CA HIS A 67 2.59 -10.27 19.58
C HIS A 67 2.65 -11.08 18.27
N PRO A 68 3.77 -11.75 17.97
CA PRO A 68 3.93 -12.51 16.72
C PRO A 68 2.83 -13.56 16.52
N SER A 69 2.46 -14.29 17.58
CA SER A 69 1.40 -15.31 17.53
C SER A 69 0.03 -14.73 17.16
N MET A 70 -0.29 -13.55 17.68
CA MET A 70 -1.54 -12.84 17.38
C MET A 70 -1.54 -12.28 15.96
N PHE A 71 -0.39 -11.79 15.49
CA PHE A 71 -0.22 -11.32 14.12
C PHE A 71 -0.50 -12.45 13.12
N LEU A 72 0.15 -13.60 13.31
CA LEU A 72 -0.03 -14.76 12.44
C LEU A 72 -1.47 -15.25 12.47
N LYS A 73 -2.07 -15.34 13.66
CA LYS A 73 -3.49 -15.73 13.80
C LYS A 73 -4.44 -14.76 13.09
N LEU A 74 -4.20 -13.46 13.18
CA LEU A 74 -5.01 -12.46 12.45
C LEU A 74 -4.84 -12.62 10.93
N ARG A 75 -3.60 -12.76 10.46
CA ARG A 75 -3.28 -13.01 9.04
C ARG A 75 -3.98 -14.27 8.55
N ASP A 76 -3.93 -15.36 9.30
CA ASP A 76 -4.57 -16.64 8.95
C ASP A 76 -6.10 -16.48 8.86
N ILE A 77 -6.74 -15.84 9.84
CA ILE A 77 -8.19 -15.55 9.81
C ILE A 77 -8.58 -14.74 8.56
N LEU A 78 -7.77 -13.75 8.18
CA LEU A 78 -8.04 -12.92 7.00
C LEU A 78 -7.87 -13.69 5.69
N VAL A 79 -6.92 -14.62 5.63
CA VAL A 79 -6.65 -15.47 4.46
C VAL A 79 -7.68 -16.59 4.33
N GLU A 80 -8.00 -17.30 5.40
CA GLU A 80 -9.01 -18.38 5.44
C GLU A 80 -10.39 -17.89 5.00
N ARG A 81 -10.70 -16.62 5.29
CA ARG A 81 -11.95 -15.96 4.88
C ARG A 81 -11.85 -15.30 3.52
N GLU A 82 -10.72 -15.47 2.82
CA GLU A 82 -10.42 -14.92 1.52
C GLU A 82 -10.50 -13.38 1.42
N LEU A 83 -10.38 -12.68 2.56
CA LEU A 83 -10.47 -11.22 2.62
C LEU A 83 -9.19 -10.56 2.11
N ILE A 84 -8.05 -11.21 2.34
CA ILE A 84 -6.76 -10.87 1.76
C ILE A 84 -6.16 -12.12 1.12
N ARG A 85 -5.34 -11.93 0.09
CA ARG A 85 -4.65 -13.00 -0.63
C ARG A 85 -3.28 -12.49 -1.06
N ASP A 86 -2.33 -13.41 -1.20
CA ASP A 86 -1.01 -13.06 -1.71
C ASP A 86 -1.14 -12.49 -3.13
N SER A 87 -0.33 -11.49 -3.41
CA SER A 87 -0.11 -10.98 -4.76
C SER A 87 1.27 -11.42 -5.24
N HIS A 88 1.54 -11.28 -6.53
CA HIS A 88 2.85 -11.57 -7.10
C HIS A 88 3.97 -10.76 -6.42
N TYR A 89 3.67 -9.54 -5.96
CA TYR A 89 4.68 -8.62 -5.42
C TYR A 89 4.55 -8.32 -3.92
N VAL A 90 3.39 -8.61 -3.30
CA VAL A 90 3.13 -8.25 -1.90
C VAL A 90 2.43 -9.40 -1.18
N THR A 91 3.10 -9.96 -0.19
CA THR A 91 2.58 -11.07 0.62
C THR A 91 1.52 -10.60 1.61
N THR A 92 0.62 -11.47 2.03
CA THR A 92 -0.44 -11.20 3.01
C THR A 92 0.11 -10.73 4.35
N SER A 93 1.25 -11.30 4.79
CA SER A 93 1.97 -10.81 5.96
C SER A 93 2.44 -9.37 5.76
N GLU A 94 2.99 -9.04 4.59
CA GLU A 94 3.43 -7.69 4.29
C GLU A 94 2.27 -6.70 4.18
N GLN A 95 1.15 -7.09 3.56
CA GLN A 95 -0.08 -6.29 3.51
C GLN A 95 -0.58 -5.96 4.94
N LEU A 96 -0.63 -6.96 5.82
CA LEU A 96 -1.05 -6.76 7.21
C LEU A 96 -0.05 -5.89 7.97
N ALA A 97 1.25 -6.09 7.75
CA ALA A 97 2.29 -5.28 8.37
C ALA A 97 2.24 -3.81 7.94
N MET A 98 2.00 -3.51 6.65
CA MET A 98 1.80 -2.15 6.18
C MET A 98 0.65 -1.47 6.93
N PHE A 99 -0.48 -2.17 7.09
CA PHE A 99 -1.63 -1.65 7.83
C PHE A 99 -1.30 -1.40 9.30
N LEU A 100 -0.76 -2.40 10.00
CA LEU A 100 -0.47 -2.29 11.44
C LEU A 100 0.60 -1.23 11.73
N TYR A 101 1.62 -1.13 10.89
CA TYR A 101 2.67 -0.14 11.04
C TYR A 101 2.15 1.29 10.78
N THR A 102 1.33 1.47 9.75
CA THR A 102 0.67 2.76 9.47
C THR A 102 -0.23 3.18 10.64
N MET A 103 -1.10 2.28 11.12
CA MET A 103 -2.06 2.59 12.19
C MET A 103 -1.40 2.73 13.57
N GLY A 104 -0.34 1.97 13.84
CA GLY A 104 0.33 1.95 15.14
C GLY A 104 1.19 3.18 15.42
N TYR A 105 1.63 3.87 14.37
CA TYR A 105 2.56 4.99 14.47
C TYR A 105 2.11 6.26 13.73
N GLY A 106 1.06 6.20 12.90
CA GLY A 106 0.62 7.35 12.10
C GLY A 106 1.67 7.79 11.09
N VAL A 107 2.38 6.83 10.49
CA VAL A 107 3.51 7.10 9.59
C VAL A 107 3.01 7.69 8.27
N ALA A 108 3.73 8.70 7.77
CA ALA A 108 3.46 9.29 6.46
C ALA A 108 3.74 8.29 5.33
N THR A 109 2.92 8.32 4.27
CA THR A 109 3.03 7.37 3.13
C THR A 109 4.41 7.37 2.49
N GLY A 110 5.10 8.51 2.39
CA GLY A 110 6.46 8.56 1.82
C GLY A 110 7.49 7.72 2.59
N VAL A 111 7.39 7.71 3.93
CA VAL A 111 8.25 6.87 4.79
C VAL A 111 7.90 5.39 4.61
N MET A 112 6.61 5.07 4.42
CA MET A 112 6.17 3.72 4.11
C MET A 112 6.73 3.22 2.78
N CYS A 113 6.75 4.08 1.76
CA CYS A 113 7.27 3.73 0.44
C CYS A 113 8.75 3.34 0.52
N GLU A 114 9.55 4.12 1.26
CA GLU A 114 10.97 3.81 1.46
C GLU A 114 11.15 2.59 2.37
N HIS A 115 10.32 2.42 3.39
CA HIS A 115 10.49 1.31 4.31
C HIS A 115 10.13 -0.05 3.71
N PHE A 116 8.99 -0.13 3.02
CA PHE A 116 8.51 -1.37 2.41
C PHE A 116 8.97 -1.54 0.95
N GLN A 117 9.60 -0.53 0.36
CA GLN A 117 10.11 -0.54 -1.01
C GLN A 117 8.99 -0.72 -2.05
N HIS A 118 7.90 0.02 -1.87
CA HIS A 118 6.75 0.02 -2.77
C HIS A 118 6.29 1.45 -3.08
N SER A 119 5.61 1.61 -4.22
CA SER A 119 5.02 2.90 -4.57
C SER A 119 3.93 3.33 -3.58
N SER A 120 3.67 4.64 -3.48
CA SER A 120 2.62 5.18 -2.61
C SER A 120 1.23 4.66 -2.97
N GLU A 121 0.99 4.40 -4.26
CA GLU A 121 -0.21 3.75 -4.75
C GLU A 121 -0.34 2.33 -4.18
N THR A 122 0.75 1.55 -4.23
CA THR A 122 0.78 0.17 -3.72
C THR A 122 0.53 0.14 -2.21
N ILE A 123 1.21 1.00 -1.45
CA ILE A 123 0.98 1.15 0.00
C ILE A 123 -0.48 1.49 0.27
N SER A 124 -1.01 2.51 -0.41
CA SER A 124 -2.39 2.97 -0.19
C SER A 124 -3.41 1.89 -0.54
N PHE A 125 -3.19 1.18 -1.65
CA PHE A 125 -4.06 0.09 -2.08
C PHE A 125 -4.16 -1.01 -1.02
N TYR A 126 -3.03 -1.52 -0.54
CA TYR A 126 -3.02 -2.65 0.40
C TYR A 126 -3.46 -2.24 1.81
N VAL A 127 -3.10 -1.04 2.29
CA VAL A 127 -3.60 -0.54 3.57
C VAL A 127 -5.13 -0.42 3.53
N ASN A 128 -5.70 0.16 2.48
CA ASN A 128 -7.15 0.26 2.32
C ASN A 128 -7.82 -1.11 2.17
N ARG A 129 -7.18 -2.05 1.48
CA ARG A 129 -7.69 -3.42 1.36
C ARG A 129 -7.78 -4.10 2.72
N VAL A 130 -6.75 -3.98 3.56
CA VAL A 130 -6.75 -4.57 4.91
C VAL A 130 -7.75 -3.86 5.83
N ILE A 131 -7.90 -2.54 5.75
CA ILE A 131 -8.95 -1.79 6.48
C ILE A 131 -10.32 -2.36 6.15
N LYS A 132 -10.64 -2.54 4.86
CA LYS A 132 -11.93 -3.10 4.43
C LYS A 132 -12.10 -4.53 4.93
N ALA A 133 -11.06 -5.36 4.85
CA ALA A 133 -11.08 -6.73 5.35
C ALA A 133 -11.40 -6.79 6.86
N ILE A 134 -10.74 -5.96 7.67
CA ILE A 134 -10.99 -5.87 9.12
C ILE A 134 -12.39 -5.31 9.40
N ALA A 135 -12.86 -4.33 8.63
CA ALA A 135 -14.22 -3.82 8.75
C ALA A 135 -15.28 -4.90 8.46
N LEU A 136 -14.98 -5.86 7.58
CA LEU A 136 -15.86 -7.02 7.36
C LEU A 136 -15.84 -7.99 8.53
N LEU A 137 -14.70 -8.18 9.20
CA LEU A 137 -14.61 -9.00 10.41
C LEU A 137 -15.50 -8.48 11.54
N ARG A 138 -15.76 -7.17 11.62
CA ARG A 138 -16.72 -6.58 12.57
C ARG A 138 -18.07 -7.28 12.48
N PHE A 139 -18.64 -7.48 11.30
CA PHE A 139 -19.97 -8.10 11.15
C PHE A 139 -20.00 -9.56 11.62
N ILE A 140 -18.83 -10.18 11.79
CA ILE A 140 -18.68 -11.60 12.15
C ILE A 140 -18.44 -11.76 13.65
N TYR A 141 -17.69 -10.85 14.26
CA TYR A 141 -17.23 -10.98 15.65
C TYR A 141 -17.79 -9.92 16.60
N ILE A 142 -18.31 -8.82 16.08
CA ILE A 142 -18.85 -7.72 16.89
C ILE A 142 -20.37 -7.75 16.79
N VAL A 143 -21.03 -8.06 17.90
CA VAL A 143 -22.48 -7.95 18.02
C VAL A 143 -22.79 -6.56 18.53
N LEU A 144 -23.47 -5.76 17.69
CA LEU A 144 -23.99 -4.48 18.17
C LEU A 144 -25.19 -4.76 19.07
N PRO A 145 -25.19 -4.24 20.31
CA PRO A 145 -26.32 -4.39 21.19
C PRO A 145 -27.50 -3.57 20.67
N SER A 146 -28.71 -4.09 20.85
CA SER A 146 -29.92 -3.30 20.75
C SER A 146 -29.94 -2.22 21.84
N GLY A 147 -30.64 -1.10 21.61
CA GLY A 147 -30.80 -0.03 22.61
C GLY A 147 -31.50 -0.47 23.91
N THR A 148 -32.01 -1.71 23.95
CA THR A 148 -32.63 -2.36 25.10
C THR A 148 -31.72 -3.32 25.84
N ASP A 149 -30.51 -3.58 25.33
CA ASP A 149 -29.66 -4.63 25.88
C ASP A 149 -29.09 -4.21 27.25
N PRO A 150 -29.21 -5.09 28.27
CA PRO A 150 -28.78 -4.75 29.60
C PRO A 150 -27.25 -4.62 29.67
N VAL A 151 -26.78 -3.63 30.42
CA VAL A 151 -25.36 -3.50 30.79
C VAL A 151 -24.88 -4.81 31.41
N HIS A 152 -23.71 -5.29 30.97
CA HIS A 152 -23.14 -6.56 31.40
C HIS A 152 -23.14 -6.67 32.94
N PRO A 153 -23.52 -7.82 33.55
CA PRO A 153 -23.72 -7.94 35.00
C PRO A 153 -22.53 -7.46 35.84
N ARG A 154 -21.29 -7.73 35.40
CA ARG A 154 -20.06 -7.25 36.07
C ARG A 154 -19.98 -5.73 36.22
N ILE A 155 -20.50 -4.97 35.26
CA ILE A 155 -20.48 -3.51 35.29
C ILE A 155 -21.73 -3.01 36.04
N ARG A 156 -22.89 -3.66 35.83
CA ARG A 156 -24.14 -3.30 36.49
C ARG A 156 -24.08 -3.43 38.02
N HIS A 157 -23.30 -4.39 38.52
CA HIS A 157 -23.17 -4.65 39.95
C HIS A 157 -21.94 -4.00 40.61
N ASP A 158 -21.12 -3.25 39.85
CA ASP A 158 -19.99 -2.49 40.42
C ASP A 158 -20.34 -1.01 40.48
N ASP A 159 -20.59 -0.50 41.69
CA ASP A 159 -20.93 0.91 41.95
C ASP A 159 -19.86 1.89 41.49
N ARG A 160 -18.60 1.44 41.31
CA ARG A 160 -17.52 2.29 40.78
C ARG A 160 -17.64 2.49 39.27
N PHE A 161 -18.12 1.48 38.54
CA PHE A 161 -18.20 1.54 37.08
C PHE A 161 -19.60 1.93 36.59
N TYR A 162 -20.66 1.45 37.23
CA TYR A 162 -22.03 1.66 36.78
C TYR A 162 -22.43 3.12 36.48
N PRO A 163 -22.02 4.14 37.26
CA PRO A 163 -22.34 5.54 36.96
C PRO A 163 -21.86 6.01 35.58
N TYR A 164 -20.73 5.48 35.09
CA TYR A 164 -20.15 5.84 33.79
C TYR A 164 -20.82 5.14 32.61
N PHE A 165 -21.48 4.00 32.86
CA PHE A 165 -22.10 3.17 31.82
C PHE A 165 -23.64 3.22 31.83
N LYS A 166 -24.23 4.07 32.68
CA LYS A 166 -25.68 4.26 32.75
C LYS A 166 -26.19 4.92 31.46
N GLY A 167 -26.90 4.14 30.64
CA GLY A 167 -27.44 4.59 29.34
C GLY A 167 -26.47 4.43 28.16
N CYS A 168 -25.33 3.78 28.37
CA CYS A 168 -24.39 3.46 27.29
C CYS A 168 -24.76 2.14 26.60
N ILE A 169 -24.62 2.10 25.27
CA ILE A 169 -24.69 0.87 24.48
C ILE A 169 -23.33 0.18 24.59
N VAL A 170 -23.25 -0.94 25.31
CA VAL A 170 -21.99 -1.66 25.55
C VAL A 170 -21.83 -2.77 24.53
N VAL A 171 -20.96 -2.58 23.54
CA VAL A 171 -20.67 -3.56 22.49
C VAL A 171 -20.15 -4.86 23.08
N GLN A 172 -20.77 -5.98 22.69
CA GLN A 172 -20.37 -7.31 23.13
C GLN A 172 -19.62 -8.02 22.01
N LEU A 173 -18.52 -8.69 22.38
CA LEU A 173 -17.87 -9.62 21.47
C LEU A 173 -18.82 -10.80 21.30
N GLY A 174 -19.12 -11.18 20.06
CA GLY A 174 -19.99 -12.32 19.80
C GLY A 174 -19.32 -13.58 20.33
N ASP A 175 -19.96 -14.24 21.31
CA ASP A 175 -19.55 -15.56 21.76
C ASP A 175 -19.70 -16.53 20.58
N LYS A 176 -18.58 -16.97 20.01
CA LYS A 176 -18.58 -18.08 19.07
C LYS A 176 -18.33 -19.38 19.84
N LYS A 177 -19.30 -20.28 19.71
CA LYS A 177 -19.16 -21.73 19.92
C LYS A 177 -17.98 -22.28 19.13
#